data_AF-A0A0L8GNA2-F1
#
_entry.id   AF-A0A0L8GNA2-F1
#
_cell.length_a   1.000
_cell.length_b   1.000
_cell.length_c   1.000
_cell.angle_alpha   90.00
_cell.angle_beta   90.00
_cell.angle_gamma   90.00
#
_symmetry.space_group_name_H-M   'P 1'
#
loop_
_entity.id
_entity.type
_entity.pdbx_description
1 polymer ?
#
loop_
_entity_poly.entity_id
_entity_poly.type
_entity_poly.pdbx_seq_one_letter_code
_entity_poly.pdbx_strand_id
1 'polypeptide(L)'
;MKKVLNIIPEALKTYLSTDSVSCNNEEEVQNYPFEFINALTPSSLPPHRLNLKVGAIVMLLRNFSISQGLCNGTCMKAQRLHEHCVEASLVTGSNKSRTVLIPRIKLSSSDANIPFTLN
;
A
#
# COMPACT_ATOMS: atom_id res chain seq x y z
N MET A 1 -14.27 -2.70 4.82
CA MET A 1 -13.09 -3.60 4.86
C MET A 1 -12.74 -4.16 6.26
N LYS A 2 -13.12 -3.53 7.40
CA LYS A 2 -12.76 -3.99 8.76
C LYS A 2 -13.26 -5.40 9.16
N LYS A 3 -14.33 -5.91 8.55
CA LYS A 3 -14.97 -7.18 8.96
C LYS A 3 -14.14 -8.45 8.64
N VAL A 4 -13.38 -8.46 7.54
CA VAL A 4 -12.67 -9.68 7.07
C VAL A 4 -11.37 -9.92 7.83
N LEU A 5 -10.63 -8.85 8.16
CA LEU A 5 -9.39 -8.97 8.96
C LEU A 5 -9.66 -9.44 10.40
N ASN A 6 -10.86 -9.24 10.93
CA ASN A 6 -11.21 -9.70 12.29
C ASN A 6 -11.36 -11.22 12.38
N ILE A 7 -11.49 -11.93 11.25
CA ILE A 7 -11.62 -13.39 11.19
C ILE A 7 -10.26 -14.07 11.35
N ILE A 8 -9.19 -13.36 10.98
CA ILE A 8 -7.83 -13.87 11.00
C ILE A 8 -7.28 -13.70 12.43
N PRO A 9 -6.89 -14.77 13.14
CA PRO A 9 -6.45 -14.69 14.54
C PRO A 9 -5.10 -13.98 14.74
N GLU A 10 -4.34 -13.76 13.68
CA GLU A 10 -3.01 -13.16 13.72
C GLU A 10 -3.01 -11.67 14.09
N ALA A 11 -1.87 -11.21 14.60
CA ALA A 11 -1.66 -9.82 15.00
C ALA A 11 -1.83 -8.86 13.82
N LEU A 12 -2.57 -7.78 14.06
CA LEU A 12 -2.75 -6.69 13.10
C LEU A 12 -1.47 -5.85 13.02
N LYS A 13 -0.93 -5.69 11.82
CA LYS A 13 0.12 -4.70 11.55
C LYS A 13 -0.44 -3.56 10.72
N THR A 14 -0.14 -2.33 11.15
CA THR A 14 -0.55 -1.11 10.45
C THR A 14 0.66 -0.51 9.77
N TYR A 15 0.55 -0.26 8.46
CA TYR A 15 1.50 0.53 7.69
C TYR A 15 0.88 1.90 7.41
N LEU A 16 1.64 2.98 7.65
CA LEU A 16 1.21 4.35 7.40
C LEU A 16 1.88 4.88 6.11
N SER A 17 1.15 5.67 5.33
CA SER A 17 1.60 6.15 4.02
C SER A 17 2.71 7.19 4.09
N THR A 18 2.80 8.02 5.15
CA THR A 18 3.85 9.04 5.32
C THR A 18 3.83 9.65 6.73
N ASP A 19 5.01 9.95 7.31
CA ASP A 19 5.19 10.69 8.58
C ASP A 19 5.63 12.16 8.40
N SER A 20 5.89 12.62 7.16
CA SER A 20 6.22 14.03 6.91
C SER A 20 5.97 14.45 5.45
N VAL A 21 5.31 15.60 5.30
CA VAL A 21 5.17 16.31 4.03
C VAL A 21 6.43 17.15 3.85
N SER A 22 7.23 16.88 2.82
CA SER A 22 8.30 17.81 2.41
C SER A 22 7.73 18.72 1.32
N CYS A 23 7.19 19.86 1.71
CA CYS A 23 6.86 20.95 0.78
C CYS A 23 7.99 21.97 0.80
N ASN A 24 8.36 22.48 -0.39
CA ASN A 24 9.40 23.50 -0.53
C ASN A 24 8.94 24.89 -0.03
N ASN A 25 7.63 25.08 0.18
CA ASN A 25 7.01 26.34 0.56
C ASN A 25 6.06 26.13 1.75
N GLU A 26 6.30 26.81 2.88
CA GLU A 26 5.52 26.69 4.12
C GLU A 26 4.07 27.22 3.99
N GLU A 27 3.80 28.07 2.99
CA GLU A 27 2.47 28.65 2.76
C GLU A 27 1.46 27.68 2.11
N GLU A 28 1.91 26.70 1.31
CA GLU A 28 1.01 25.71 0.70
C GLU A 28 0.53 24.65 1.71
N VAL A 29 1.28 24.42 2.78
CA VAL A 29 0.94 23.47 3.85
C VAL A 29 -0.30 23.92 4.63
N GLN A 30 -0.56 25.23 4.71
CA GLN A 30 -1.77 25.76 5.34
C GLN A 30 -3.04 25.51 4.53
N ASN A 31 -2.93 25.33 3.20
CA ASN A 31 -4.08 25.11 2.33
C ASN A 31 -4.58 23.66 2.32
N TYR A 32 -3.77 22.72 2.81
CA TYR A 32 -4.08 21.28 2.79
C TYR A 32 -3.76 20.64 4.15
N PRO A 33 -4.62 20.84 5.17
CA PRO A 33 -4.42 20.21 6.47
C PRO A 33 -4.30 18.69 6.33
N PHE A 34 -3.54 18.06 7.22
CA PHE A 34 -3.28 16.61 7.22
C PHE A 34 -4.58 15.79 7.15
N GLU A 35 -5.66 16.31 7.73
CA GLU A 35 -7.01 15.74 7.67
C GLU A 35 -7.60 15.72 6.24
N PHE A 36 -7.33 16.73 5.43
CA PHE A 36 -7.75 16.80 4.02
C PHE A 36 -6.97 15.80 3.17
N ILE A 37 -5.65 15.69 3.37
CA ILE A 37 -4.79 14.70 2.70
C ILE A 37 -5.20 13.27 3.08
N ASN A 38 -5.56 13.06 4.35
CA ASN A 38 -6.05 11.76 4.84
C ASN A 38 -7.46 11.42 4.37
N ALA A 39 -8.30 12.44 4.09
CA ALA A 39 -9.66 12.28 3.57
C ALA A 39 -9.69 12.14 2.03
N LEU A 40 -8.65 12.60 1.34
CA LEU A 40 -8.38 12.27 -0.05
C LEU A 40 -8.04 10.78 -0.13
N THR A 41 -9.09 9.98 -0.30
CA THR A 41 -9.04 8.68 -0.98
C THR A 41 -9.33 8.93 -2.47
N PRO A 42 -8.41 9.52 -3.26
CA PRO A 42 -8.58 9.46 -4.70
C PRO A 42 -8.49 8.00 -5.09
N SER A 43 -9.29 7.60 -6.08
CA SER A 43 -9.33 6.25 -6.64
C SER A 43 -7.97 5.72 -7.15
N SER A 44 -6.92 6.55 -7.11
CA SER A 44 -5.56 6.29 -7.57
C SER A 44 -4.50 6.17 -6.47
N LEU A 45 -4.83 6.42 -5.18
CA LEU A 45 -3.89 6.31 -4.06
C LEU A 45 -4.25 5.18 -3.08
N PRO A 46 -3.27 4.42 -2.56
CA PRO A 46 -3.48 3.50 -1.45
C PRO A 46 -4.01 4.25 -0.22
N PRO A 47 -4.81 3.59 0.64
CA PRO A 47 -5.27 4.20 1.88
C PRO A 47 -4.09 4.63 2.76
N HIS A 48 -4.18 5.82 3.38
CA HIS A 48 -3.17 6.35 4.30
C HIS A 48 -2.80 5.37 5.42
N ARG A 49 -3.74 4.49 5.79
CA ARG A 49 -3.56 3.41 6.76
C ARG A 49 -3.83 2.07 6.08
N LEU A 50 -2.81 1.25 5.99
CA LEU A 50 -2.91 -0.12 5.48
C LEU A 50 -2.79 -1.11 6.64
N ASN A 51 -3.92 -1.71 7.01
CA ASN A 51 -3.99 -2.73 8.04
C ASN A 51 -3.90 -4.12 7.41
N LEU A 52 -2.93 -4.92 7.83
CA LEU A 52 -2.69 -6.27 7.32
C LEU A 52 -2.55 -7.27 8.47
N LYS A 53 -2.88 -8.52 8.16
CA LYS A 53 -2.59 -9.68 9.00
C LYS A 53 -1.92 -10.75 8.16
N VAL A 54 -1.06 -11.55 8.78
CA VAL A 54 -0.57 -12.78 8.16
C VAL A 54 -1.77 -13.65 7.80
N GLY A 55 -1.77 -14.24 6.61
CA GLY A 55 -2.87 -15.01 6.07
C GLY A 55 -3.91 -14.21 5.26
N ALA A 56 -3.89 -12.87 5.31
CA ALA A 56 -4.80 -12.05 4.53
C ALA A 56 -4.50 -12.13 3.03
N ILE A 57 -5.55 -12.12 2.21
CA ILE A 57 -5.42 -11.95 0.76
C ILE A 57 -5.32 -10.45 0.45
N VAL A 58 -4.25 -10.07 -0.24
CA VAL A 58 -3.95 -8.71 -0.67
C VAL A 58 -3.89 -8.67 -2.20
N MET A 59 -4.22 -7.52 -2.79
CA MET A 59 -4.19 -7.31 -4.23
C MET A 59 -3.21 -6.18 -4.54
N LEU A 60 -2.37 -6.36 -5.56
CA LEU A 60 -1.56 -5.27 -6.10
C LEU A 60 -2.46 -4.25 -6.78
N LEU A 61 -2.34 -2.97 -6.41
CA LEU A 61 -3.07 -1.86 -7.05
C LEU A 61 -2.28 -1.21 -8.19
N ARG A 62 -1.00 -1.57 -8.35
CA ARG A 62 -0.09 -1.04 -9.37
C ARG A 62 0.84 -2.14 -9.87
N ASN A 63 1.40 -1.91 -11.06
CA ASN A 63 2.39 -2.82 -11.62
C ASN A 63 3.70 -2.73 -10.84
N PHE A 64 4.12 -3.83 -10.24
CA PHE A 64 5.41 -3.95 -9.55
C PHE A 64 6.46 -4.57 -10.48
N SER A 65 6.09 -5.65 -11.16
CA SER A 65 6.96 -6.30 -12.15
C SER A 65 6.13 -7.07 -13.16
N ILE A 66 5.88 -6.46 -14.31
CA ILE A 66 5.08 -7.07 -15.39
C ILE A 66 5.74 -8.35 -15.90
N SER A 67 7.08 -8.35 -16.05
CA SER A 67 7.84 -9.52 -16.50
C SER A 67 7.74 -10.71 -15.54
N GLN A 68 7.48 -10.46 -14.26
CA GLN A 68 7.31 -11.49 -13.24
C GLN A 68 5.82 -11.82 -12.96
N GLY A 69 4.89 -11.22 -13.71
CA GLY A 69 3.45 -11.39 -13.51
C GLY A 69 2.90 -10.70 -12.25
N LEU A 70 3.63 -9.73 -11.69
CA LEU A 70 3.25 -8.93 -10.54
C LEU A 70 2.67 -7.59 -11.02
N CYS A 71 1.49 -7.67 -11.63
CA CYS A 71 0.77 -6.52 -12.18
C CYS A 71 -0.43 -6.12 -11.31
N ASN A 72 -1.07 -5.00 -11.65
CA ASN A 72 -2.32 -4.58 -11.04
C ASN A 72 -3.37 -5.71 -11.11
N GLY A 73 -4.07 -5.96 -10.00
CA GLY A 73 -5.03 -7.04 -9.85
C GLY A 73 -4.44 -8.37 -9.35
N THR A 74 -3.10 -8.49 -9.24
CA THR A 74 -2.48 -9.73 -8.74
C THR A 74 -2.84 -9.97 -7.27
N CYS A 75 -3.55 -11.07 -7.00
CA CYS A 75 -3.91 -11.50 -5.65
C CYS A 75 -2.81 -12.37 -5.03
N MET A 76 -2.42 -12.03 -3.81
CA MET A 76 -1.38 -12.72 -3.04
C MET A 76 -1.85 -12.95 -1.61
N LYS A 77 -1.36 -14.00 -0.96
CA LYS A 77 -1.57 -14.25 0.47
C LYS A 77 -0.36 -13.74 1.25
N ALA A 78 -0.56 -12.84 2.20
CA ALA A 78 0.48 -12.36 3.09
C ALA A 78 0.99 -13.51 3.97
N GLN A 79 2.30 -13.75 3.96
CA GLN A 79 2.96 -14.77 4.77
C GLN A 79 3.71 -14.16 5.96
N ARG A 80 4.42 -13.05 5.76
CA ARG A 80 5.11 -12.33 6.83
C ARG A 80 5.01 -10.81 6.62
N LEU A 81 4.94 -10.09 7.72
CA LEU A 81 4.77 -8.63 7.72
C LEU A 81 5.99 -7.97 8.38
N HIS A 82 6.99 -7.60 7.57
CA HIS A 82 8.19 -6.91 8.02
C HIS A 82 7.94 -5.42 8.19
N GLU A 83 8.92 -4.68 8.70
CA GLU A 83 8.80 -3.23 8.91
C GLU A 83 8.61 -2.45 7.61
N HIS A 84 9.38 -2.79 6.56
CA HIS A 84 9.38 -2.05 5.29
C HIS A 84 8.97 -2.89 4.07
N CYS A 85 8.60 -4.15 4.27
CA CYS A 85 8.14 -5.02 3.20
C CYS A 85 7.11 -6.06 3.70
N VAL A 86 6.35 -6.59 2.75
CA VAL A 86 5.41 -7.68 2.96
C VAL A 86 5.89 -8.87 2.15
N GLU A 87 6.09 -10.00 2.83
CA GLU A 87 6.32 -11.28 2.18
C GLU A 87 4.98 -11.89 1.83
N ALA A 88 4.74 -12.14 0.55
CA ALA A 88 3.47 -12.67 0.07
C ALA A 88 3.68 -13.76 -0.98
N SER A 89 2.73 -14.68 -1.06
CA SER A 89 2.73 -15.77 -2.05
C SER A 89 1.57 -15.63 -3.02
N LEU A 90 1.78 -15.91 -4.31
CA LEU A 90 0.70 -15.83 -5.30
C LEU A 90 -0.40 -16.85 -4.99
N VAL A 91 -1.66 -16.40 -5.05
CA VAL A 91 -2.84 -17.26 -4.82
C VAL A 91 -3.19 -18.08 -6.07
N THR A 92 -2.93 -17.51 -7.25
CA THR A 92 -3.36 -18.03 -8.55
C THR A 92 -2.20 -18.07 -9.55
N GLY A 93 -2.27 -18.97 -10.53
CA GLY A 93 -1.29 -19.11 -11.62
C GLY A 93 -0.40 -20.36 -11.53
N SER A 94 0.47 -20.53 -12.51
CA SER A 94 1.49 -21.60 -12.58
C SER A 94 2.58 -21.47 -11.51
N ASN A 95 2.73 -20.27 -10.95
CA ASN A 95 3.70 -19.95 -9.89
C ASN A 95 3.07 -19.99 -8.48
N LYS A 96 2.05 -20.82 -8.25
CA LYS A 96 1.48 -21.03 -6.91
C LYS A 96 2.59 -21.36 -5.92
N SER A 97 2.54 -20.74 -4.74
CA SER A 97 3.57 -20.84 -3.69
C SER A 97 4.89 -20.12 -3.97
N ARG A 98 5.05 -19.44 -5.11
CA ARG A 98 6.17 -18.51 -5.27
C ARG A 98 5.99 -17.35 -4.30
N THR A 99 6.98 -17.19 -3.43
CA THR A 99 7.04 -16.08 -2.48
C THR A 99 7.77 -14.89 -3.10
N VAL A 100 7.21 -13.71 -2.88
CA VAL A 100 7.74 -12.42 -3.34
C VAL A 100 7.76 -11.44 -2.17
N LEU A 101 8.80 -10.60 -2.13
CA LEU A 101 8.88 -9.48 -1.20
C LEU A 101 8.35 -8.24 -1.89
N ILE A 102 7.28 -7.67 -1.34
CA ILE A 102 6.68 -6.42 -1.81
C ILE A 102 7.18 -5.31 -0.88
N PRO A 103 8.12 -4.46 -1.32
CA PRO A 103 8.57 -3.32 -0.53
C PRO A 103 7.47 -2.26 -0.45
N ARG A 104 7.59 -1.34 0.51
CA ARG A 104 6.80 -0.11 0.52
C ARG A 104 7.06 0.66 -0.78
N ILE A 105 6.02 0.84 -1.59
CA ILE A 105 6.09 1.59 -2.85
C ILE A 105 5.85 3.07 -2.53
N LYS A 106 6.81 3.94 -2.87
CA LYS A 106 6.64 5.39 -2.76
C LYS A 106 5.72 5.91 -3.87
N LEU A 107 4.91 6.90 -3.56
CA LEU A 107 4.01 7.53 -4.52
C LEU A 107 4.63 8.86 -4.94
N SER A 108 5.08 8.95 -6.20
CA SER A 108 5.48 10.23 -6.78
C SER A 108 4.28 11.01 -7.30
N SER A 109 4.33 12.33 -7.11
CA SER A 109 3.33 13.32 -7.56
C SER A 109 2.93 13.19 -9.04
N SER A 110 3.85 12.74 -9.89
CA SER A 110 3.67 12.51 -11.31
C SER A 110 2.55 11.52 -11.65
N ASP A 111 2.25 10.58 -10.75
CA ASP A 111 1.28 9.50 -11.02
C ASP A 111 -0.17 9.88 -10.71
N ALA A 112 -0.41 11.04 -10.10
CA ALA A 112 -1.72 11.36 -9.55
C ALA A 112 -2.24 12.77 -9.87
N ASN A 113 -1.52 13.58 -10.69
CA ASN A 113 -1.85 15.01 -10.90
C ASN A 113 -1.99 15.77 -9.57
N ILE A 114 -1.12 15.47 -8.59
CA ILE A 114 -1.16 16.10 -7.27
C ILE A 114 0.09 16.96 -7.12
N PRO A 115 0.01 18.21 -6.62
CA PRO A 115 1.14 19.13 -6.57
C PRO A 115 2.22 18.77 -5.52
N PHE A 116 2.07 17.67 -4.77
CA PHE A 116 3.01 17.29 -3.71
C PHE A 116 3.38 15.80 -3.75
N THR A 117 4.56 15.49 -3.22
CA THR A 117 5.11 14.13 -3.13
C THR A 117 4.83 13.53 -1.75
N LEU A 118 4.37 12.28 -1.73
CA LEU A 118 4.17 11.51 -0.49
C LEU A 118 5.35 10.53 -0.32
N ASN A 119 6.30 10.89 0.57
CA ASN A 119 7.41 10.01 0.99
C ASN A 119 6.82 8.95 1.98
#